data_AF-A0A3L7ZJ50-F1
#
_entry.id   AF-A0A3L7ZJ50-F1
#
_cell.length_a   1.000
_cell.length_b   1.000
_cell.length_c   1.000
_cell.angle_alpha   90.00
_cell.angle_beta   90.00
_cell.angle_gamma   90.00
#
_symmetry.space_group_name_H-M   'P 1'
#
loop_
_entity.id
_entity.type
_entity.pdbx_description
1 polymer ?
#
loop_
_entity_poly.entity_id
_entity_poly.type
_entity_poly.pdbx_seq_one_letter_code
_entity_poly.pdbx_strand_id
1 'polypeptide(L)'
;MSRNKIEIQSRINRLKRAGDFSHLRSFLLKLLSNYPEEYYFMAELSNACYQLRKYDEALTYAHEAYKLAPDDYWVRYIYGCALTAKDKLDEAAEMFDSIIACNVAFLAYYEHGEGKRWAESLLNDSRYMRAAIYQQEGNNLEARDLFQTHKSIRRHGLYSDFSIKQVNGHLRWLDMIIGDTDRDYSISKYRPQFYNSERCYIRNEWTSIFDIGKSFADGILTEEEYIKIETKYIATAIELARLAGCTYLTVSYIEGDSTDIVDSVNSHKLNHVLIENAKTISRGLRVSLNDCPDFLRLCLRECCWAIFSSKTHNFLVEFGYDYYMHIHTVVPKNQVVEIVNRNGLYLRP
;
A
#
# COMPACT_ATOMS: atom_id res chain seq x y z
N MET A 1 49.15 -16.60 9.73
CA MET A 1 48.78 -15.17 9.87
C MET A 1 49.70 -14.51 10.87
N SER A 2 50.22 -13.31 10.60
CA SER A 2 51.12 -12.59 11.51
C SER A 2 50.39 -12.12 12.78
N ARG A 3 51.09 -12.10 13.93
CA ARG A 3 50.55 -11.71 15.24
C ARG A 3 49.83 -10.34 15.23
N ASN A 4 50.34 -9.40 14.43
CA ASN A 4 49.77 -8.06 14.24
C ASN A 4 48.37 -8.09 13.60
N LYS A 5 48.13 -8.93 12.57
CA LYS A 5 46.81 -9.03 11.92
C LYS A 5 45.72 -9.52 12.90
N ILE A 6 46.07 -10.46 13.78
CA ILE A 6 45.15 -11.00 14.79
C ILE A 6 44.79 -9.91 15.82
N GLU A 7 45.78 -9.13 16.27
CA GLU A 7 45.56 -8.02 17.22
C GLU A 7 44.69 -6.90 16.62
N ILE A 8 44.92 -6.54 15.35
CA ILE A 8 44.09 -5.57 14.63
C ILE A 8 42.64 -6.05 14.55
N GLN A 9 42.42 -7.29 14.09
CA GLN A 9 41.07 -7.84 13.95
C GLN A 9 40.33 -7.95 15.28
N SER A 10 41.03 -8.39 16.33
CA SER A 10 40.48 -8.47 17.69
C SER A 10 40.01 -7.09 18.17
N ARG A 11 40.79 -6.04 17.92
CA ARG A 11 40.43 -4.67 18.30
C ARG A 11 39.23 -4.14 17.51
N ILE A 12 39.16 -4.38 16.20
CA ILE A 12 38.01 -4.02 15.35
C ILE A 12 36.75 -4.68 15.90
N ASN A 13 36.77 -6.01 16.09
CA ASN A 13 35.64 -6.78 16.60
C ASN A 13 35.18 -6.29 17.98
N ARG A 14 36.12 -5.95 18.88
CA ARG A 14 35.80 -5.40 20.20
C ARG A 14 35.07 -4.06 20.10
N LEU A 15 35.52 -3.14 19.25
CA LEU A 15 34.90 -1.83 19.06
C LEU A 15 33.50 -1.96 18.43
N LYS A 16 33.33 -2.83 17.43
CA LYS A 16 32.03 -3.15 16.82
C LYS A 16 31.03 -3.68 17.86
N ARG A 17 31.45 -4.65 18.68
CA ARG A 17 30.60 -5.20 19.75
C ARG A 17 30.23 -4.17 20.81
N ALA A 18 31.11 -3.21 21.08
CA ALA A 18 30.84 -2.11 22.02
C ALA A 18 29.96 -0.99 21.40
N GLY A 19 29.71 -1.01 20.08
CA GLY A 19 29.03 0.08 19.37
C GLY A 19 29.85 1.37 19.30
N ASP A 20 31.16 1.31 19.60
CA ASP A 20 32.03 2.49 19.64
C ASP A 20 32.60 2.80 18.25
N PHE A 21 31.69 3.22 17.36
CA PHE A 21 32.01 3.52 15.97
C PHE A 21 32.90 4.76 15.81
N SER A 22 32.87 5.69 16.79
CA SER A 22 33.74 6.86 16.80
C SER A 22 35.21 6.48 16.97
N HIS A 23 35.54 5.64 17.96
CA HIS A 23 36.91 5.16 18.13
C HIS A 23 37.30 4.16 17.04
N LEU A 24 36.36 3.36 16.52
CA LEU A 24 36.60 2.48 15.38
C LEU A 24 37.02 3.28 14.14
N ARG A 25 36.28 4.34 13.79
CA ARG A 25 36.61 5.24 12.69
C ARG A 25 38.02 5.84 12.86
N SER A 26 38.35 6.37 14.04
CA SER A 26 39.68 6.94 14.31
C SER A 26 40.80 5.90 14.19
N PHE A 27 40.55 4.67 14.65
CA PHE A 27 41.49 3.58 14.56
C PHE A 27 41.73 3.13 13.12
N LEU A 28 40.67 2.98 12.32
CA LEU A 28 40.74 2.58 10.91
C LEU A 28 41.43 3.63 10.03
N LEU A 29 41.20 4.92 10.25
CA LEU A 29 41.92 5.99 9.54
C LEU A 29 43.44 5.93 9.77
N LYS A 30 43.87 5.62 11.00
CA LYS A 30 45.29 5.41 11.32
C LYS A 30 45.86 4.16 10.64
N LEU A 31 45.07 3.09 10.54
CA LEU A 31 45.49 1.88 9.83
C LEU A 31 45.65 2.15 8.34
N LEU A 32 44.69 2.82 7.70
CA LEU A 32 44.76 3.16 6.28
C LEU A 32 45.94 4.09 5.94
N SER A 33 46.41 4.91 6.89
CA SER A 33 47.63 5.70 6.70
C SER A 33 48.89 4.83 6.51
N ASN A 34 48.89 3.61 7.07
CA ASN A 34 49.98 2.64 6.94
C ASN A 34 49.69 1.56 5.86
N TYR A 35 48.41 1.35 5.54
CA TYR A 35 47.93 0.33 4.60
C TYR A 35 46.90 0.97 3.63
N PRO A 36 47.35 1.84 2.71
CA PRO A 36 46.45 2.70 1.93
C PRO A 36 45.58 1.94 0.91
N GLU A 37 45.96 0.72 0.53
CA GLU A 37 45.23 -0.11 -0.43
C GLU A 37 44.51 -1.31 0.23
N GLU A 38 44.40 -1.31 1.57
CA GLU A 38 43.71 -2.39 2.29
C GLU A 38 42.21 -2.17 2.27
N TYR A 39 41.55 -2.75 1.26
CA TYR A 39 40.12 -2.59 1.00
C TYR A 39 39.24 -3.02 2.18
N TYR A 40 39.67 -4.02 2.96
CA TYR A 40 38.93 -4.49 4.13
C TYR A 40 38.80 -3.37 5.18
N PHE A 41 39.87 -2.61 5.42
CA PHE A 41 39.82 -1.46 6.33
C PHE A 41 38.98 -0.31 5.78
N MET A 42 38.95 -0.12 4.46
CA MET A 42 38.07 0.86 3.82
C MET A 42 36.58 0.47 4.00
N ALA A 43 36.24 -0.80 3.81
CA ALA A 43 34.87 -1.29 3.99
C ALA A 43 34.42 -1.23 5.47
N GLU A 44 35.27 -1.60 6.43
CA GLU A 44 34.96 -1.42 7.85
C GLU A 44 34.83 0.07 8.22
N LEU A 45 35.62 0.95 7.60
CA LEU A 45 35.56 2.40 7.83
C LEU A 45 34.27 2.98 7.26
N SER A 46 33.87 2.54 6.07
CA SER A 46 32.58 2.88 5.48
C SER A 46 31.43 2.48 6.39
N ASN A 47 31.42 1.24 6.89
CA ASN A 47 30.41 0.78 7.83
C ASN A 47 30.39 1.64 9.11
N ALA A 48 31.55 1.95 9.71
CA ALA A 48 31.61 2.83 10.86
C ALA A 48 31.05 4.23 10.57
N CYS A 49 31.35 4.80 9.39
CA CYS A 49 30.78 6.07 8.94
C CYS A 49 29.26 5.99 8.73
N TYR A 50 28.75 4.90 8.18
CA TYR A 50 27.32 4.65 8.01
C TYR A 50 26.59 4.65 9.35
N GLN A 51 27.10 3.92 10.35
CA GLN A 51 26.53 3.89 11.70
C GLN A 51 26.56 5.26 12.40
N LEU A 52 27.56 6.09 12.08
CA LEU A 52 27.68 7.47 12.54
C LEU A 52 26.86 8.48 11.71
N ARG A 53 26.06 8.01 10.75
CA ARG A 53 25.27 8.84 9.80
C ARG A 53 26.11 9.78 8.94
N LYS A 54 27.38 9.47 8.73
CA LYS A 54 28.33 10.19 7.88
C LYS A 54 28.30 9.60 6.46
N TYR A 55 27.16 9.74 5.80
CA TYR A 55 26.86 8.99 4.58
C TYR A 55 27.75 9.35 3.39
N ASP A 56 28.22 10.59 3.27
CA ASP A 56 29.18 10.97 2.23
C ASP A 56 30.53 10.25 2.41
N GLU A 57 31.08 10.26 3.62
CA GLU A 57 32.31 9.52 3.95
C GLU A 57 32.10 8.01 3.74
N ALA A 58 30.93 7.47 4.15
CA ALA A 58 30.60 6.06 3.97
C ALA A 58 30.60 5.67 2.48
N LEU A 59 29.97 6.48 1.63
CA LEU A 59 29.92 6.23 0.18
C LEU A 59 31.31 6.31 -0.44
N THR A 60 32.12 7.32 -0.08
CA THR A 60 33.50 7.44 -0.58
C THR A 60 34.32 6.19 -0.27
N TYR A 61 34.37 5.76 0.99
CA TYR A 61 35.18 4.60 1.36
C TYR A 61 34.63 3.27 0.85
N ALA A 62 33.30 3.12 0.76
CA ALA A 62 32.71 1.92 0.17
C ALA A 62 33.03 1.79 -1.32
N HIS A 63 32.97 2.92 -2.06
CA HIS A 63 33.30 2.94 -3.47
C HIS A 63 34.77 2.61 -3.74
N GLU A 64 35.70 3.17 -2.94
CA GLU A 64 37.12 2.83 -3.04
C GLU A 64 37.39 1.35 -2.69
N ALA A 65 36.74 0.81 -1.66
CA ALA A 65 36.81 -0.62 -1.35
C ALA A 65 36.31 -1.49 -2.52
N TYR A 66 35.17 -1.11 -3.12
CA TYR A 66 34.56 -1.82 -4.24
C TYR A 66 35.44 -1.81 -5.50
N LYS A 67 36.15 -0.71 -5.79
CA LYS A 67 37.11 -0.66 -6.90
C LYS A 67 38.25 -1.67 -6.75
N LEU A 68 38.72 -1.87 -5.52
CA LEU A 68 39.83 -2.77 -5.22
C LEU A 68 39.40 -4.24 -5.17
N ALA A 69 38.19 -4.52 -4.69
CA ALA A 69 37.66 -5.87 -4.53
C ALA A 69 36.19 -5.98 -4.97
N PRO A 70 35.88 -5.85 -6.27
CA PRO A 70 34.51 -5.89 -6.77
C PRO A 70 33.87 -7.27 -6.66
N ASP A 71 34.65 -8.33 -6.51
CA ASP A 71 34.17 -9.72 -6.36
C ASP A 71 33.95 -10.14 -4.90
N ASP A 72 34.23 -9.24 -3.94
CA ASP A 72 33.90 -9.47 -2.54
C ASP A 72 32.45 -9.05 -2.24
N TYR A 73 31.59 -10.04 -2.00
CA TYR A 73 30.16 -9.84 -1.76
C TYR A 73 29.87 -9.07 -0.46
N TRP A 74 30.77 -9.08 0.52
CA TRP A 74 30.62 -8.21 1.69
C TRP A 74 30.89 -6.75 1.33
N VAL A 75 31.88 -6.49 0.49
CA VAL A 75 32.15 -5.14 -0.03
C VAL A 75 30.97 -4.63 -0.86
N ARG A 76 30.37 -5.48 -1.70
CA ARG A 76 29.12 -5.14 -2.42
C ARG A 76 27.99 -4.77 -1.47
N TYR A 77 27.80 -5.53 -0.39
CA TYR A 77 26.76 -5.22 0.62
C TYR A 77 27.00 -3.86 1.29
N ILE A 78 28.24 -3.57 1.72
CA ILE A 78 28.59 -2.29 2.33
C ILE A 78 28.39 -1.13 1.34
N TYR A 79 28.75 -1.33 0.07
CA TYR A 79 28.54 -0.33 -0.97
C TYR A 79 27.06 -0.10 -1.27
N GLY A 80 26.26 -1.16 -1.39
CA GLY A 80 24.80 -1.08 -1.50
C GLY A 80 24.18 -0.30 -0.35
N CYS A 81 24.60 -0.56 0.89
CA CYS A 81 24.12 0.19 2.06
C CYS A 81 24.43 1.70 1.96
N ALA A 82 25.66 2.04 1.60
CA ALA A 82 26.07 3.44 1.45
C ALA A 82 25.34 4.15 0.31
N LEU A 83 25.09 3.46 -0.82
CA LEU A 83 24.29 3.96 -1.94
C LEU A 83 22.84 4.22 -1.52
N THR A 84 22.20 3.29 -0.79
CA THR A 84 20.84 3.48 -0.27
C THR A 84 20.73 4.71 0.63
N ALA A 85 21.71 4.95 1.52
CA ALA A 85 21.71 6.14 2.37
C ALA A 85 21.91 7.47 1.61
N LYS A 86 22.33 7.40 0.35
CA LYS A 86 22.48 8.53 -0.56
C LYS A 86 21.40 8.58 -1.63
N ASP A 87 20.32 7.80 -1.46
CA ASP A 87 19.16 7.73 -2.37
C ASP A 87 19.51 7.30 -3.81
N LYS A 88 20.61 6.56 -3.96
CA LYS A 88 21.08 5.98 -5.21
C LYS A 88 20.52 4.55 -5.36
N LEU A 89 19.21 4.47 -5.57
CA LEU A 89 18.46 3.23 -5.41
C LEU A 89 18.75 2.19 -6.49
N ASP A 90 18.88 2.60 -7.75
CA ASP A 90 19.17 1.70 -8.87
C ASP A 90 20.53 1.01 -8.68
N GLU A 91 21.59 1.78 -8.40
CA GLU A 91 22.93 1.22 -8.18
C GLU A 91 22.97 0.35 -6.90
N ALA A 92 22.22 0.74 -5.86
CA ALA A 92 22.12 -0.07 -4.64
C ALA A 92 21.42 -1.42 -4.90
N ALA A 93 20.34 -1.41 -5.68
CA ALA A 93 19.59 -2.60 -6.05
C ALA A 93 20.48 -3.61 -6.78
N GLU A 94 21.30 -3.16 -7.73
CA GLU A 94 22.26 -4.03 -8.44
C GLU A 94 23.22 -4.74 -7.47
N MET A 95 23.72 -4.03 -6.46
CA MET A 95 24.61 -4.63 -5.46
C MET A 95 23.92 -5.75 -4.68
N PHE A 96 22.70 -5.50 -4.19
CA PHE A 96 21.95 -6.49 -3.42
C PHE A 96 21.47 -7.65 -4.29
N ASP A 97 21.01 -7.39 -5.51
CA ASP A 97 20.56 -8.42 -6.46
C ASP A 97 21.71 -9.37 -6.82
N SER A 98 22.94 -8.85 -6.97
CA SER A 98 24.13 -9.68 -7.22
C SER A 98 24.42 -10.66 -6.06
N ILE A 99 24.13 -10.27 -4.81
CA ILE A 99 24.29 -11.12 -3.64
C ILE A 99 23.13 -12.14 -3.57
N ILE A 100 21.89 -11.69 -3.81
CA ILE A 100 20.68 -12.52 -3.77
C ILE A 100 20.71 -13.63 -4.82
N ALA A 101 21.35 -13.39 -5.98
CA ALA A 101 21.56 -14.37 -7.04
C ALA A 101 22.49 -15.53 -6.63
N CYS A 102 23.28 -15.36 -5.57
CA CYS A 102 24.20 -16.39 -5.10
C CYS A 102 23.49 -17.43 -4.21
N ASN A 103 23.99 -18.67 -4.25
CA ASN A 103 23.59 -19.68 -3.27
C ASN A 103 24.49 -19.62 -2.02
N VAL A 104 23.96 -20.12 -0.89
CA VAL A 104 24.65 -20.08 0.41
C VAL A 104 25.98 -20.82 0.39
N ALA A 105 26.09 -21.94 -0.33
CA ALA A 105 27.31 -22.74 -0.34
C ALA A 105 28.46 -21.99 -1.05
N PHE A 106 28.16 -21.31 -2.15
CA PHE A 106 29.11 -20.47 -2.86
C PHE A 106 29.61 -19.32 -1.96
N LEU A 107 28.70 -18.53 -1.39
CA LEU A 107 29.07 -17.43 -0.48
C LEU A 107 29.82 -17.93 0.76
N ALA A 108 29.50 -19.11 1.28
CA ALA A 108 30.16 -19.63 2.47
C ALA A 108 31.65 -19.92 2.27
N TYR A 109 32.08 -20.27 1.06
CA TYR A 109 33.38 -20.88 0.81
C TYR A 109 34.17 -20.28 -0.37
N TYR A 110 33.72 -19.15 -0.93
CA TYR A 110 34.58 -18.35 -1.82
C TYR A 110 35.76 -17.72 -1.04
N GLU A 111 36.69 -17.08 -1.75
CA GLU A 111 37.95 -16.55 -1.20
C GLU A 111 37.78 -15.72 0.08
N HIS A 112 36.70 -14.94 0.18
CA HIS A 112 36.42 -14.06 1.33
C HIS A 112 35.28 -14.59 2.23
N GLY A 113 34.80 -15.81 2.00
CA GLY A 113 33.69 -16.39 2.74
C GLY A 113 34.06 -16.77 4.17
N GLU A 114 33.19 -16.43 5.13
CA GLU A 114 33.38 -16.77 6.55
C GLU A 114 32.52 -17.96 7.01
N GLY A 115 32.06 -18.79 6.07
CA GLY A 115 31.27 -19.99 6.32
C GLY A 115 29.75 -19.80 6.27
N LYS A 116 29.02 -20.91 6.45
CA LYS A 116 27.59 -21.00 6.16
C LYS A 116 26.72 -19.98 6.90
N ARG A 117 26.98 -19.74 8.19
CA ARG A 117 26.17 -18.80 9.00
C ARG A 117 26.34 -17.36 8.56
N TRP A 118 27.56 -16.97 8.23
CA TRP A 118 27.86 -15.66 7.69
C TRP A 118 27.15 -15.47 6.34
N ALA A 119 27.25 -16.47 5.46
CA ALA A 119 26.60 -16.43 4.15
C ALA A 119 25.07 -16.34 4.25
N GLU A 120 24.45 -17.10 5.15
CA GLU A 120 23.01 -17.00 5.45
C GLU A 120 22.63 -15.61 5.95
N SER A 121 23.44 -15.01 6.83
CA SER A 121 23.20 -13.66 7.36
C SER A 121 23.30 -12.60 6.26
N LEU A 122 24.38 -12.62 5.47
CA LEU A 122 24.62 -11.68 4.38
C LEU A 122 23.49 -11.73 3.35
N LEU A 123 23.12 -12.94 2.92
CA LEU A 123 22.04 -13.14 1.96
C LEU A 123 20.70 -12.64 2.51
N ASN A 124 20.43 -12.89 3.79
CA ASN A 124 19.20 -12.45 4.43
C ASN A 124 19.15 -10.92 4.53
N ASP A 125 20.22 -10.27 4.98
CA ASP A 125 20.27 -8.81 5.11
C ASP A 125 20.22 -8.11 3.74
N SER A 126 20.82 -8.69 2.70
CA SER A 126 20.64 -8.19 1.33
C SER A 126 19.18 -8.25 0.87
N ARG A 127 18.42 -9.30 1.21
CA ARG A 127 16.96 -9.35 0.93
C ARG A 127 16.20 -8.25 1.64
N TYR A 128 16.56 -7.96 2.89
CA TYR A 128 15.93 -6.85 3.63
C TYR A 128 16.15 -5.53 2.91
N MET A 129 17.41 -5.23 2.56
CA MET A 129 17.76 -3.97 1.91
C MET A 129 17.09 -3.86 0.54
N ARG A 130 17.07 -4.94 -0.24
CA ARG A 130 16.36 -4.98 -1.52
C ARG A 130 14.85 -4.77 -1.36
N ALA A 131 14.24 -5.37 -0.34
CA ALA A 131 12.83 -5.17 -0.01
C ALA A 131 12.52 -3.71 0.36
N ALA A 132 13.41 -3.05 1.11
CA ALA A 132 13.27 -1.64 1.46
C ALA A 132 13.33 -0.73 0.23
N ILE A 133 14.21 -1.04 -0.74
CA ILE A 133 14.29 -0.34 -2.02
C ILE A 133 12.98 -0.52 -2.80
N TYR A 134 12.51 -1.76 -2.98
CA TYR A 134 11.23 -2.02 -3.66
C TYR A 134 10.06 -1.28 -3.01
N GLN A 135 10.04 -1.19 -1.68
CA GLN A 135 9.01 -0.43 -0.98
C GLN A 135 9.09 1.07 -1.27
N GLN A 136 10.30 1.64 -1.41
CA GLN A 136 10.49 3.06 -1.76
C GLN A 136 10.09 3.35 -3.22
N GLU A 137 10.30 2.39 -4.13
CA GLU A 137 9.88 2.45 -5.53
C GLU A 137 8.36 2.23 -5.72
N GLY A 138 7.64 1.77 -4.68
CA GLY A 138 6.22 1.43 -4.76
C GLY A 138 5.92 0.00 -5.25
N ASN A 139 6.95 -0.82 -5.43
CA ASN A 139 6.88 -2.24 -5.82
C ASN A 139 6.50 -3.11 -4.59
N ASN A 140 5.27 -2.91 -4.09
CA ASN A 140 4.83 -3.39 -2.78
C ASN A 140 4.73 -4.92 -2.68
N LEU A 141 4.42 -5.63 -3.76
CA LEU A 141 4.30 -7.08 -3.76
C LEU A 141 5.67 -7.76 -3.62
N GLU A 142 6.65 -7.29 -4.40
CA GLU A 142 8.04 -7.72 -4.39
C GLU A 142 8.69 -7.41 -3.04
N ALA A 143 8.47 -6.20 -2.51
CA ALA A 143 8.91 -5.82 -1.18
C ALA A 143 8.36 -6.78 -0.11
N ARG A 144 7.06 -7.09 -0.18
CA ARG A 144 6.41 -7.99 0.77
C ARG A 144 6.98 -9.40 0.70
N ASP A 145 7.16 -9.95 -0.50
CA ASP A 145 7.73 -11.30 -0.68
C ASP A 145 9.13 -11.41 -0.06
N LEU A 146 9.99 -10.42 -0.33
CA LEU A 146 11.34 -10.41 0.24
C LEU A 146 11.34 -10.22 1.77
N PHE A 147 10.47 -9.38 2.33
CA PHE A 147 10.34 -9.25 3.78
C PHE A 147 9.78 -10.53 4.43
N GLN A 148 8.86 -11.25 3.77
CA GLN A 148 8.37 -12.54 4.24
C GLN A 148 9.45 -13.61 4.18
N THR A 149 10.22 -13.66 3.10
CA THR A 149 11.36 -14.54 2.94
C THR A 149 12.43 -14.25 3.98
N HIS A 150 12.73 -12.97 4.24
CA HIS A 150 13.64 -12.57 5.31
C HIS A 150 13.18 -13.15 6.65
N LYS A 151 11.91 -12.93 6.99
CA LYS A 151 11.29 -13.37 8.24
C LYS A 151 11.28 -14.89 8.39
N SER A 152 11.03 -15.65 7.32
CA SER A 152 10.93 -17.12 7.37
C SER A 152 12.29 -17.79 7.60
N ILE A 153 13.38 -17.18 7.13
CA ILE A 153 14.75 -17.69 7.30
C ILE A 153 15.29 -17.39 8.71
N ARG A 154 14.71 -16.42 9.43
CA ARG A 154 15.12 -16.08 10.81
C ARG A 154 14.92 -17.28 11.73
N ARG A 155 16.03 -17.76 12.29
CA ARG A 155 16.08 -18.80 13.31
C ARG A 155 17.00 -18.40 14.47
N HIS A 156 16.86 -19.09 15.60
CA HIS A 156 17.66 -18.80 16.79
C HIS A 156 19.16 -18.88 16.47
N GLY A 157 19.91 -17.82 16.81
CA GLY A 157 21.35 -17.74 16.60
C GLY A 157 21.82 -17.39 15.18
N LEU A 158 20.91 -17.08 14.24
CA LEU A 158 21.29 -16.43 12.97
C LEU A 158 21.32 -14.91 13.18
N TYR A 159 22.49 -14.32 12.98
CA TYR A 159 22.68 -12.87 13.05
C TYR A 159 21.93 -12.16 11.90
N SER A 160 21.55 -10.91 12.11
CA SER A 160 21.10 -9.99 11.06
C SER A 160 20.97 -8.59 11.64
N ASP A 161 21.36 -7.59 10.85
CA ASP A 161 21.36 -6.17 11.27
C ASP A 161 19.95 -5.62 11.50
N PHE A 162 18.93 -6.31 10.97
CA PHE A 162 17.54 -5.87 11.03
C PHE A 162 16.72 -6.71 12.04
N SER A 163 15.97 -6.04 12.90
CA SER A 163 15.12 -6.72 13.88
C SER A 163 13.85 -7.29 13.24
N ILE A 164 13.34 -8.40 13.79
CA ILE A 164 12.02 -8.95 13.40
C ILE A 164 10.91 -7.90 13.62
N LYS A 165 11.07 -6.99 14.58
CA LYS A 165 10.12 -5.89 14.83
C LYS A 165 10.07 -4.91 13.65
N GLN A 166 11.21 -4.54 13.08
CA GLN A 166 11.28 -3.70 11.88
C GLN A 166 10.58 -4.38 10.70
N VAL A 167 10.93 -5.65 10.42
CA VAL A 167 10.32 -6.44 9.34
C VAL A 167 8.80 -6.53 9.49
N ASN A 168 8.30 -6.83 10.69
CA ASN A 168 6.85 -6.85 10.95
C ASN A 168 6.20 -5.47 10.80
N GLY A 169 6.94 -4.38 11.03
CA GLY A 169 6.48 -3.02 10.76
C GLY A 169 6.23 -2.79 9.28
N HIS A 170 7.21 -3.14 8.43
CA HIS A 170 7.09 -3.09 6.98
C HIS A 170 5.94 -3.97 6.48
N LEU A 171 5.86 -5.23 6.94
CA LEU A 171 4.79 -6.15 6.54
C LEU A 171 3.39 -5.64 6.90
N ARG A 172 3.17 -5.06 8.09
CA ARG A 172 1.87 -4.48 8.44
C ARG A 172 1.47 -3.33 7.53
N TRP A 173 2.41 -2.46 7.19
CA TRP A 173 2.16 -1.35 6.27
C TRP A 173 1.87 -1.89 4.86
N LEU A 174 2.65 -2.85 4.39
CA LEU A 174 2.44 -3.49 3.09
C LEU A 174 1.12 -4.26 3.04
N ASP A 175 0.75 -5.01 4.08
CA ASP A 175 -0.54 -5.70 4.16
C ASP A 175 -1.72 -4.72 4.14
N MET A 176 -1.57 -3.53 4.74
CA MET A 176 -2.58 -2.46 4.67
C MET A 176 -2.72 -1.90 3.25
N ILE A 177 -1.60 -1.63 2.57
CA ILE A 177 -1.59 -1.06 1.20
C ILE A 177 -2.01 -2.10 0.16
N ILE A 178 -1.55 -3.35 0.29
CA ILE A 178 -1.95 -4.46 -0.58
C ILE A 178 -3.41 -4.83 -0.30
N GLY A 179 -3.88 -4.73 0.94
CA GLY A 179 -5.31 -4.88 1.28
C GLY A 179 -6.22 -3.75 0.76
N ASP A 180 -5.65 -2.70 0.16
CA ASP A 180 -6.31 -1.60 -0.58
C ASP A 180 -6.39 -1.93 -2.10
N THR A 181 -6.04 -3.15 -2.52
CA THR A 181 -6.30 -3.59 -3.90
C THR A 181 -7.76 -3.97 -4.14
N ASP A 182 -8.55 -4.19 -3.09
CA ASP A 182 -10.01 -4.30 -3.21
C ASP A 182 -10.55 -2.91 -3.52
N ARG A 183 -10.80 -2.66 -4.79
CA ARG A 183 -11.32 -1.39 -5.31
C ARG A 183 -12.83 -1.35 -5.30
N ASP A 184 -13.49 -2.46 -4.93
CA ASP A 184 -14.93 -2.61 -4.92
C ASP A 184 -15.47 -2.47 -3.49
N TYR A 185 -16.43 -1.56 -3.33
CA TYR A 185 -17.02 -1.22 -2.04
C TYR A 185 -18.53 -1.38 -2.11
N SER A 186 -19.09 -2.11 -1.13
CA SER A 186 -20.54 -2.13 -0.90
C SER A 186 -20.87 -1.22 0.29
N ILE A 187 -21.63 -0.16 0.02
CA ILE A 187 -21.97 0.92 0.96
C ILE A 187 -23.48 0.91 1.19
N SER A 188 -23.91 1.08 2.45
CA SER A 188 -25.33 1.16 2.80
C SER A 188 -25.61 1.99 4.06
N LYS A 189 -26.89 2.29 4.32
CA LYS A 189 -27.39 2.92 5.55
C LYS A 189 -27.41 1.96 6.75
N TYR A 190 -27.23 0.67 6.50
CA TYR A 190 -27.40 -0.39 7.47
C TYR A 190 -26.21 -0.48 8.42
N ARG A 191 -26.47 -0.45 9.73
CA ARG A 191 -25.40 -0.51 10.72
C ARG A 191 -24.76 -1.91 10.77
N PRO A 192 -23.42 -2.03 10.71
CA PRO A 192 -22.74 -3.34 10.69
C PRO A 192 -23.10 -4.28 11.85
N GLN A 193 -23.47 -3.72 13.01
CA GLN A 193 -23.88 -4.48 14.20
C GLN A 193 -25.16 -5.30 14.05
N PHE A 194 -25.97 -5.06 13.01
CA PHE A 194 -27.22 -5.78 12.74
C PHE A 194 -27.10 -6.77 11.57
N TYR A 195 -25.87 -7.18 11.23
CA TYR A 195 -25.62 -8.32 10.34
C TYR A 195 -25.38 -9.59 11.16
N ASN A 196 -25.96 -10.71 10.73
CA ASN A 196 -25.70 -12.02 11.34
C ASN A 196 -24.40 -12.66 10.78
N SER A 197 -24.04 -13.85 11.26
CA SER A 197 -22.86 -14.60 10.78
C SER A 197 -22.91 -14.99 9.30
N GLU A 198 -24.10 -14.96 8.68
CA GLU A 198 -24.32 -15.25 7.26
C GLU A 198 -24.34 -13.98 6.39
N ARG A 199 -23.99 -12.81 6.97
CA ARG A 199 -24.01 -11.49 6.29
C ARG A 199 -25.39 -11.05 5.79
N CYS A 200 -26.44 -11.51 6.46
CA CYS A 200 -27.82 -11.05 6.28
C CYS A 200 -28.15 -9.96 7.29
N TYR A 201 -28.79 -8.88 6.84
CA TYR A 201 -29.28 -7.80 7.71
C TYR A 201 -30.56 -8.25 8.42
N ILE A 202 -30.63 -8.13 9.74
CA ILE A 202 -31.73 -8.71 10.54
C ILE A 202 -32.70 -7.69 11.13
N ARG A 203 -32.39 -6.40 11.04
CA ARG A 203 -33.23 -5.35 11.64
C ARG A 203 -34.32 -4.91 10.65
N ASN A 204 -35.55 -4.77 11.14
CA ASN A 204 -36.67 -4.29 10.32
C ASN A 204 -36.53 -2.80 10.01
N GLU A 205 -36.04 -2.49 8.81
CA GLU A 205 -35.89 -1.15 8.27
C GLU A 205 -36.41 -1.11 6.84
N TRP A 206 -36.80 0.08 6.38
CA TRP A 206 -37.26 0.32 5.03
C TRP A 206 -36.16 0.07 4.00
N THR A 207 -36.58 -0.35 2.80
CA THR A 207 -35.68 -0.68 1.68
C THR A 207 -36.07 0.01 0.38
N SER A 208 -37.21 0.70 0.35
CA SER A 208 -37.77 1.28 -0.88
C SER A 208 -38.41 2.66 -0.68
N ILE A 209 -38.50 3.45 -1.75
CA ILE A 209 -39.32 4.68 -1.77
C ILE A 209 -40.79 4.40 -1.48
N PHE A 210 -41.28 3.22 -1.87
CA PHE A 210 -42.66 2.80 -1.65
C PHE A 210 -42.93 2.42 -0.18
N ASP A 211 -41.93 2.49 0.69
CA ASP A 211 -42.07 2.29 2.13
C ASP A 211 -42.42 3.57 2.90
N ILE A 212 -42.41 4.73 2.24
CA ILE A 212 -42.80 6.00 2.86
C ILE A 212 -44.22 5.87 3.44
N GLY A 213 -44.37 6.21 4.71
CA GLY A 213 -45.62 6.08 5.47
C GLY A 213 -45.79 4.73 6.19
N LYS A 214 -44.93 3.74 5.95
CA LYS A 214 -44.95 2.45 6.68
C LYS A 214 -44.16 2.52 8.00
N SER A 215 -44.47 1.61 8.93
CA SER A 215 -43.84 1.53 10.25
C SER A 215 -42.71 0.49 10.29
N PHE A 216 -41.59 0.87 10.88
CA PHE A 216 -40.37 0.07 11.04
C PHE A 216 -39.87 0.13 12.50
N ALA A 217 -38.70 -0.46 12.77
CA ALA A 217 -38.12 -0.47 14.12
C ALA A 217 -37.87 0.93 14.71
N ASP A 218 -37.58 1.93 13.86
CA ASP A 218 -37.31 3.31 14.25
C ASP A 218 -38.54 4.24 14.13
N GLY A 219 -39.73 3.67 13.89
CA GLY A 219 -40.98 4.42 13.71
C GLY A 219 -41.42 4.47 12.25
N ILE A 220 -42.24 5.48 11.90
CA ILE A 220 -42.80 5.65 10.57
C ILE A 220 -41.77 6.33 9.65
N LEU A 221 -41.55 5.78 8.46
CA LEU A 221 -40.71 6.43 7.45
C LEU A 221 -41.40 7.68 6.90
N THR A 222 -40.82 8.85 7.11
CA THR A 222 -41.29 10.12 6.54
C THR A 222 -40.57 10.44 5.22
N GLU A 223 -41.19 11.28 4.39
CA GLU A 223 -40.55 11.81 3.17
C GLU A 223 -39.24 12.55 3.50
N GLU A 224 -39.21 13.30 4.60
CA GLU A 224 -38.02 14.04 5.05
C GLU A 224 -36.86 13.11 5.39
N GLU A 225 -37.11 12.02 6.13
CA GLU A 225 -36.06 11.07 6.48
C GLU A 225 -35.57 10.29 5.26
N TYR A 226 -36.49 9.92 4.36
CA TYR A 226 -36.13 9.30 3.07
C TYR A 226 -35.18 10.19 2.27
N ILE A 227 -35.55 11.46 2.05
CA ILE A 227 -34.76 12.43 1.27
C ILE A 227 -33.39 12.68 1.94
N LYS A 228 -33.37 12.75 3.26
CA LYS A 228 -32.13 12.93 4.03
C LYS A 228 -31.17 11.76 3.86
N ILE A 229 -31.65 10.52 3.89
CA ILE A 229 -30.80 9.35 3.66
C ILE A 229 -30.37 9.27 2.19
N GLU A 230 -31.27 9.48 1.23
CA GLU A 230 -30.94 9.56 -0.20
C GLU A 230 -29.80 10.57 -0.45
N THR A 231 -29.90 11.76 0.14
CA THR A 231 -28.89 12.81 -0.02
C THR A 231 -27.50 12.36 0.43
N LYS A 232 -27.40 11.52 1.47
CA LYS A 232 -26.12 10.96 1.93
C LYS A 232 -25.49 10.01 0.92
N TYR A 233 -26.30 9.18 0.26
CA TYR A 233 -25.81 8.28 -0.79
C TYR A 233 -25.29 9.07 -1.98
N ILE A 234 -26.10 10.02 -2.46
CA ILE A 234 -25.73 10.87 -3.59
C ILE A 234 -24.46 11.67 -3.28
N ALA A 235 -24.37 12.29 -2.10
CA ALA A 235 -23.18 13.03 -1.68
C ALA A 235 -21.93 12.15 -1.64
N THR A 236 -22.06 10.92 -1.11
CA THR A 236 -20.94 9.95 -1.04
C THR A 236 -20.47 9.55 -2.43
N ALA A 237 -21.38 9.20 -3.33
CA ALA A 237 -21.03 8.81 -4.71
C ALA A 237 -20.33 9.95 -5.47
N ILE A 238 -20.87 11.17 -5.39
CA ILE A 238 -20.32 12.34 -6.08
C ILE A 238 -18.96 12.74 -5.52
N GLU A 239 -18.79 12.70 -4.19
CA GLU A 239 -17.52 13.02 -3.56
C GLU A 239 -16.43 12.02 -3.93
N LEU A 240 -16.73 10.72 -3.89
CA LEU A 240 -15.78 9.68 -4.32
C LEU A 240 -15.44 9.78 -5.80
N ALA A 241 -16.41 10.07 -6.67
CA ALA A 241 -16.15 10.30 -8.09
C ALA A 241 -15.22 11.50 -8.31
N ARG A 242 -15.45 12.60 -7.56
CA ARG A 242 -14.63 13.80 -7.63
C ARG A 242 -13.19 13.54 -7.17
N LEU A 243 -13.01 12.80 -6.08
CA LEU A 243 -11.68 12.43 -5.58
C LEU A 243 -10.94 11.46 -6.50
N ALA A 244 -11.67 10.58 -7.21
CA ALA A 244 -11.10 9.75 -8.27
C ALA A 244 -10.67 10.59 -9.51
N GLY A 245 -10.96 11.88 -9.54
CA GLY A 245 -10.61 12.80 -10.62
C GLY A 245 -11.66 12.91 -11.72
N CYS A 246 -12.86 12.35 -11.52
CA CYS A 246 -13.94 12.47 -12.51
C CYS A 246 -14.45 13.91 -12.59
N THR A 247 -14.75 14.37 -13.80
CA THR A 247 -15.50 15.62 -14.06
C THR A 247 -16.89 15.35 -14.64
N TYR A 248 -17.08 14.16 -15.20
CA TYR A 248 -18.33 13.61 -15.70
C TYR A 248 -18.35 12.09 -15.47
N LEU A 249 -19.54 11.50 -15.52
CA LEU A 249 -19.73 10.04 -15.60
C LEU A 249 -20.46 9.68 -16.90
N THR A 250 -20.27 8.46 -17.36
CA THR A 250 -20.99 7.90 -18.52
C THR A 250 -21.97 6.83 -18.07
N VAL A 251 -23.20 6.87 -18.57
CA VAL A 251 -24.16 5.78 -18.40
C VAL A 251 -23.68 4.58 -19.23
N SER A 252 -22.91 3.68 -18.62
CA SER A 252 -22.32 2.51 -19.29
C SER A 252 -23.33 1.42 -19.60
N TYR A 253 -24.34 1.29 -18.75
CA TYR A 253 -25.44 0.34 -18.85
C TYR A 253 -26.71 0.96 -18.30
N ILE A 254 -27.85 0.61 -18.88
CA ILE A 254 -29.19 0.96 -18.40
C ILE A 254 -30.18 -0.12 -18.82
N GLU A 255 -31.10 -0.44 -17.93
CA GLU A 255 -32.25 -1.32 -18.16
C GLU A 255 -33.54 -0.52 -18.37
N GLY A 256 -34.44 -1.04 -19.20
CA GLY A 256 -35.69 -0.39 -19.58
C GLY A 256 -35.53 0.62 -20.73
N ASP A 257 -36.63 0.88 -21.44
CA ASP A 257 -36.68 1.98 -22.40
C ASP A 257 -37.14 3.28 -21.74
N SER A 258 -37.01 4.41 -22.44
CA SER A 258 -37.36 5.72 -21.85
C SER A 258 -38.83 5.83 -21.46
N THR A 259 -39.73 5.07 -22.08
CA THR A 259 -41.16 5.06 -21.74
C THR A 259 -41.37 4.39 -20.39
N ASP A 260 -40.78 3.21 -20.19
CA ASP A 260 -40.86 2.46 -18.92
C ASP A 260 -40.29 3.27 -17.75
N ILE A 261 -39.18 3.98 -17.98
CA ILE A 261 -38.54 4.82 -16.97
C ILE A 261 -39.44 6.03 -16.62
N VAL A 262 -40.05 6.66 -17.63
CA VAL A 262 -40.99 7.77 -17.43
C VAL A 262 -42.24 7.32 -16.68
N ASP A 263 -42.78 6.15 -17.01
CA ASP A 263 -43.93 5.57 -16.30
C ASP A 263 -43.58 5.25 -14.84
N SER A 264 -42.39 4.72 -14.60
CA SER A 264 -41.86 4.48 -13.25
C SER A 264 -41.71 5.78 -12.45
N VAL A 265 -41.25 6.87 -13.09
CA VAL A 265 -41.22 8.19 -12.48
C VAL A 265 -42.63 8.70 -12.14
N ASN A 266 -43.62 8.48 -13.00
CA ASN A 266 -45.00 8.92 -12.76
C ASN A 266 -45.70 8.11 -11.65
N SER A 267 -45.15 6.96 -11.25
CA SER A 267 -45.73 6.12 -10.20
C SER A 267 -45.66 6.73 -8.79
N HIS A 268 -44.77 7.71 -8.56
CA HIS A 268 -44.55 8.30 -7.24
C HIS A 268 -44.32 9.82 -7.29
N LYS A 269 -45.12 10.58 -6.52
CA LYS A 269 -45.13 12.05 -6.56
C LYS A 269 -43.76 12.73 -6.37
N LEU A 270 -42.87 12.14 -5.55
CA LEU A 270 -41.54 12.68 -5.31
C LEU A 270 -40.65 12.63 -6.56
N ASN A 271 -40.96 11.75 -7.51
CA ASN A 271 -40.13 11.51 -8.70
C ASN A 271 -40.45 12.47 -9.83
N HIS A 272 -41.58 13.19 -9.80
CA HIS A 272 -42.00 14.08 -10.89
C HIS A 272 -40.95 15.14 -11.26
N VAL A 273 -40.09 15.52 -10.32
CA VAL A 273 -38.97 16.44 -10.55
C VAL A 273 -37.89 15.86 -11.49
N LEU A 274 -37.85 14.54 -11.67
CA LEU A 274 -36.85 13.81 -12.46
C LEU A 274 -37.35 13.48 -13.88
N ILE A 275 -38.52 13.98 -14.29
CA ILE A 275 -39.17 13.60 -15.56
C ILE A 275 -38.31 13.92 -16.79
N GLU A 276 -37.58 15.03 -16.78
CA GLU A 276 -36.69 15.40 -17.89
C GLU A 276 -35.42 14.54 -17.90
N ASN A 277 -34.91 14.16 -16.73
CA ASN A 277 -33.80 13.20 -16.63
C ASN A 277 -34.22 11.81 -17.15
N ALA A 278 -35.44 11.36 -16.84
CA ALA A 278 -35.98 10.09 -17.32
C ALA A 278 -36.15 10.04 -18.85
N LYS A 279 -36.56 11.15 -19.47
CA LYS A 279 -36.65 11.25 -20.94
C LYS A 279 -35.29 11.25 -21.64
N THR A 280 -34.24 11.71 -20.96
CA THR A 280 -32.93 11.96 -21.58
C THR A 280 -31.89 10.89 -21.28
N ILE A 281 -32.06 10.15 -20.17
CA ILE A 281 -31.13 9.09 -19.79
C ILE A 281 -31.09 8.00 -20.88
N SER A 282 -29.88 7.68 -21.31
CA SER A 282 -29.63 6.67 -22.34
C SER A 282 -28.22 6.13 -22.23
N ARG A 283 -28.00 4.91 -22.73
CA ARG A 283 -26.66 4.31 -22.75
C ARG A 283 -25.69 5.17 -23.56
N GLY A 284 -24.56 5.51 -22.96
CA GLY A 284 -23.53 6.38 -23.55
C GLY A 284 -23.69 7.86 -23.22
N LEU A 285 -24.79 8.27 -22.56
CA LEU A 285 -24.96 9.65 -22.08
C LEU A 285 -23.80 10.01 -21.14
N ARG A 286 -23.17 11.16 -21.40
CA ARG A 286 -22.15 11.76 -20.53
C ARG A 286 -22.80 12.86 -19.70
N VAL A 287 -22.75 12.70 -18.38
CA VAL A 287 -23.38 13.63 -17.43
C VAL A 287 -22.30 14.28 -16.59
N SER A 288 -22.32 15.62 -16.49
CA SER A 288 -21.38 16.34 -15.63
C SER A 288 -21.58 15.94 -14.16
N LEU A 289 -20.54 15.94 -13.34
CA LEU A 289 -20.72 15.61 -11.91
C LEU A 289 -21.68 16.54 -11.17
N ASN A 290 -21.93 17.75 -11.67
CA ASN A 290 -22.89 18.67 -11.07
C ASN A 290 -24.34 18.27 -11.37
N ASP A 291 -24.58 17.62 -12.51
CA ASP A 291 -25.91 17.19 -12.96
C ASP A 291 -26.19 15.71 -12.64
N CYS A 292 -25.14 14.92 -12.36
CA CYS A 292 -25.24 13.51 -11.95
C CYS A 292 -26.22 13.22 -10.79
N PRO A 293 -26.37 14.08 -9.75
CA PRO A 293 -27.27 13.80 -8.63
C PRO A 293 -28.67 13.33 -9.03
N ASP A 294 -29.32 13.97 -10.00
CA ASP A 294 -30.69 13.63 -10.41
C ASP A 294 -30.77 12.33 -11.20
N PHE A 295 -29.74 12.00 -11.97
CA PHE A 295 -29.66 10.70 -12.66
C PHE A 295 -29.41 9.55 -11.68
N LEU A 296 -28.58 9.75 -10.66
CA LEU A 296 -28.36 8.75 -9.61
C LEU A 296 -29.63 8.55 -8.75
N ARG A 297 -30.43 9.60 -8.55
CA ARG A 297 -31.74 9.49 -7.88
C ARG A 297 -32.72 8.60 -8.65
N LEU A 298 -32.72 8.61 -9.98
CA LEU A 298 -33.56 7.69 -10.76
C LEU A 298 -33.30 6.23 -10.33
N CYS A 299 -32.05 5.86 -10.09
CA CYS A 299 -31.69 4.52 -9.64
C CYS A 299 -32.09 4.25 -8.19
N LEU A 300 -31.75 5.14 -7.26
CA LEU A 300 -32.11 4.98 -5.85
C LEU A 300 -33.62 4.92 -5.59
N ARG A 301 -34.40 5.58 -6.45
CA ARG A 301 -35.87 5.62 -6.38
C ARG A 301 -36.54 4.57 -7.25
N GLU A 302 -35.79 3.54 -7.64
CA GLU A 302 -36.28 2.37 -8.37
C GLU A 302 -36.99 2.72 -9.70
N CYS A 303 -36.63 3.84 -10.33
CA CYS A 303 -37.18 4.24 -11.63
C CYS A 303 -36.46 3.55 -12.79
N CYS A 304 -35.19 3.20 -12.62
CA CYS A 304 -34.40 2.42 -13.58
C CYS A 304 -33.19 1.79 -12.88
N TRP A 305 -32.63 0.74 -13.50
CA TRP A 305 -31.32 0.22 -13.11
C TRP A 305 -30.27 0.69 -14.11
N ALA A 306 -29.25 1.40 -13.63
CA ALA A 306 -28.18 1.93 -14.48
C ALA A 306 -26.83 1.91 -13.78
N ILE A 307 -25.77 1.79 -14.57
CA ILE A 307 -24.38 1.81 -14.13
C ILE A 307 -23.70 3.06 -14.68
N PHE A 308 -23.19 3.90 -13.79
CA PHE A 308 -22.45 5.11 -14.14
C PHE A 308 -20.95 4.85 -13.94
N SER A 309 -20.15 5.07 -14.98
CA SER A 309 -18.72 4.80 -14.90
C SER A 309 -17.86 5.85 -15.59
N SER A 310 -16.58 5.86 -15.21
CA SER A 310 -15.51 6.58 -15.87
C SER A 310 -14.34 5.63 -16.07
N LYS A 311 -14.16 5.17 -17.31
CA LYS A 311 -13.07 4.25 -17.67
C LYS A 311 -11.69 4.89 -17.47
N THR A 312 -11.57 6.19 -17.73
CA THR A 312 -10.29 6.92 -17.61
C THR A 312 -9.85 7.10 -16.17
N HIS A 313 -10.79 7.18 -15.25
CA HIS A 313 -10.53 7.35 -13.81
C HIS A 313 -10.75 6.07 -13.01
N ASN A 314 -11.01 4.95 -13.71
CA ASN A 314 -11.32 3.65 -13.14
C ASN A 314 -12.31 3.75 -11.95
N PHE A 315 -13.44 4.39 -12.25
CA PHE A 315 -14.53 4.65 -11.29
C PHE A 315 -15.84 4.07 -11.82
N LEU A 316 -16.64 3.48 -10.94
CA LEU A 316 -17.98 2.99 -11.24
C LEU A 316 -18.87 3.18 -10.02
N VAL A 317 -20.14 3.50 -10.24
CA VAL A 317 -21.19 3.44 -9.23
C VAL A 317 -22.44 2.81 -9.82
N GLU A 318 -23.03 1.90 -9.06
CA GLU A 318 -24.35 1.32 -9.31
C GLU A 318 -25.12 1.18 -7.99
N PHE A 319 -26.44 1.15 -8.10
CA PHE A 319 -27.33 0.88 -6.97
C PHE A 319 -28.00 -0.47 -7.20
N GLY A 320 -27.72 -1.42 -6.30
CA GLY A 320 -28.43 -2.68 -6.22
C GLY A 320 -29.75 -2.53 -5.47
N TYR A 321 -30.44 -3.65 -5.29
CA TYR A 321 -31.66 -3.74 -4.49
C TYR A 321 -31.42 -3.32 -3.04
N ASP A 322 -32.50 -3.00 -2.33
CA ASP A 322 -32.52 -2.74 -0.89
C ASP A 322 -31.51 -1.69 -0.41
N TYR A 323 -31.26 -0.64 -1.18
CA TYR A 323 -30.36 0.46 -0.79
C TYR A 323 -28.87 0.05 -0.63
N TYR A 324 -28.42 -0.99 -1.35
CA TYR A 324 -27.00 -1.28 -1.48
C TYR A 324 -26.39 -0.50 -2.65
N MET A 325 -25.40 0.33 -2.37
CA MET A 325 -24.62 1.06 -3.38
C MET A 325 -23.27 0.37 -3.57
N HIS A 326 -22.94 0.04 -4.82
CA HIS A 326 -21.66 -0.56 -5.17
C HIS A 326 -20.79 0.47 -5.89
N ILE A 327 -19.56 0.64 -5.41
CA ILE A 327 -18.59 1.59 -5.98
C ILE A 327 -17.29 0.87 -6.29
N HIS A 328 -16.82 1.00 -7.53
CA HIS A 328 -15.44 0.71 -7.89
C HIS A 328 -14.65 2.02 -7.90
N THR A 329 -13.51 2.12 -7.23
CA THR A 329 -12.72 3.36 -7.25
C THR A 329 -11.23 3.15 -6.96
N VAL A 330 -10.39 3.99 -7.56
CA VAL A 330 -8.95 4.08 -7.26
C VAL A 330 -8.64 4.88 -5.99
N VAL A 331 -9.64 5.53 -5.40
CA VAL A 331 -9.49 6.27 -4.15
C VAL A 331 -9.01 5.32 -3.04
N PRO A 332 -7.97 5.68 -2.27
CA PRO A 332 -7.47 4.84 -1.17
C PRO A 332 -8.54 4.48 -0.14
N LYS A 333 -8.56 3.22 0.32
CA LYS A 333 -9.57 2.67 1.23
C LYS A 333 -9.78 3.49 2.49
N ASN A 334 -8.71 4.05 3.07
CA ASN A 334 -8.82 4.91 4.25
C ASN A 334 -9.67 6.17 3.98
N GLN A 335 -9.54 6.79 2.81
CA GLN A 335 -10.37 7.93 2.42
C GLN A 335 -11.81 7.50 2.12
N VAL A 336 -12.00 6.35 1.46
CA VAL A 336 -13.35 5.79 1.22
C VAL A 336 -14.08 5.59 2.55
N VAL A 337 -13.44 4.92 3.51
CA VAL A 337 -13.98 4.68 4.86
C VAL A 337 -14.30 5.99 5.57
N GLU A 338 -13.42 6.98 5.50
CA GLU A 338 -13.63 8.31 6.11
C GLU A 338 -14.88 8.99 5.55
N ILE A 339 -15.02 9.07 4.23
CA ILE A 339 -16.13 9.75 3.55
C ILE A 339 -17.46 9.04 3.83
N VAL A 340 -17.48 7.71 3.73
CA VAL A 340 -18.65 6.88 4.01
C VAL A 340 -19.14 7.12 5.44
N ASN A 341 -18.24 7.07 6.42
CA ASN A 341 -18.58 7.30 7.82
C ASN A 341 -19.01 8.75 8.09
N ARG A 342 -18.34 9.73 7.47
CA ARG A 342 -18.65 11.15 7.63
C ARG A 342 -20.04 11.49 7.10
N ASN A 343 -20.45 10.86 6.00
CA ASN A 343 -21.81 10.99 5.47
C ASN A 343 -22.84 10.13 6.24
N GLY A 344 -22.42 9.38 7.25
CA GLY A 344 -23.30 8.58 8.10
C GLY A 344 -23.84 7.33 7.40
N LEU A 345 -23.04 6.74 6.51
CA LEU A 345 -23.24 5.44 5.87
C LEU A 345 -22.19 4.44 6.39
N TYR A 346 -22.29 3.19 5.95
CA TYR A 346 -21.45 2.09 6.42
C TYR A 346 -20.99 1.21 5.26
N LEU A 347 -19.77 0.67 5.37
CA LEU A 347 -19.33 -0.43 4.52
C LEU A 347 -19.98 -1.73 4.98
N ARG A 348 -20.44 -2.54 4.04
CA ARG A 348 -20.95 -3.89 4.30
C ARG A 348 -19.81 -4.79 4.80
N PRO A 349 -19.97 -5.50 5.93
CA PRO A 349 -18.93 -6.36 6.52
C PRO A 349 -18.71 -7.72 5.84
#